data_AF-A0A427YW99-F1
#
_entry.id   AF-A0A427YW99-F1
#
_cell.length_a   1.000
_cell.length_b   1.000
_cell.length_c   1.000
_cell.angle_alpha   90.00
_cell.angle_beta   90.00
_cell.angle_gamma   90.00
#
_symmetry.space_group_name_H-M   'P 1'
#
loop_
_entity.id
_entity.type
_entity.pdbx_description
1 polymer ?
#
loop_
_entity_poly.entity_id
_entity_poly.type
_entity_poly.pdbx_seq_one_letter_code
_entity_poly.pdbx_strand_id
1 'polypeptide(L)'
;MVSSSSEETEPTSLLRFTLPPIPDLPFPPAPKIVDAQLERQVFTHSSLLKKRRQASSLSLEESIEDNEKLEHLFPNLQVGPATMLKSLLVANSTLAQLSSRYDFPSRLLAGPSEQWNVRNGEKTRANLFEAYVAGLYASYLKHGDGGVNGNGNGHGNGNAHVNGSGHVNGGSTTSGFRAPTPPRNPSKSDMSTAADLRVYGLALDEGSDVAAGMDDGRAFLHVMGWLKPLFTPIAHWALEFLKAEQARIDARQVELTPDAELDQHSLGASARLNEHFTYKEGGMPEYLPARSGSDMWTVMCIATMRDGTKHHAEATRTNKKAASNVAALKICQAVGL
;
A
#
# COMPACT_ATOMS: atom_id res chain seq x y z
N MET A 1 -28.86 -32.07 9.55
CA MET A 1 -27.75 -31.32 8.90
C MET A 1 -27.77 -29.93 9.49
N VAL A 2 -26.89 -29.65 10.45
CA VAL A 2 -26.77 -28.34 11.08
C VAL A 2 -25.87 -27.51 10.18
N SER A 3 -26.44 -26.52 9.50
CA SER A 3 -25.70 -25.53 8.73
C SER A 3 -24.85 -24.73 9.71
N SER A 4 -23.58 -25.09 9.82
CA SER A 4 -22.58 -24.33 10.56
C SER A 4 -22.33 -23.04 9.79
N SER A 5 -23.12 -22.01 10.07
CA SER A 5 -22.85 -20.63 9.66
C SER A 5 -21.54 -20.22 10.33
N SER A 6 -20.45 -20.32 9.58
CA SER A 6 -19.18 -19.72 9.93
C SER A 6 -19.43 -18.22 10.10
N GLU A 7 -19.37 -17.74 11.34
CA GLU A 7 -19.21 -16.32 11.62
C GLU A 7 -17.90 -15.88 10.96
N GLU A 8 -18.01 -15.36 9.73
CA GLU A 8 -16.93 -14.60 9.13
C GLU A 8 -16.62 -13.48 10.10
N THR A 9 -15.38 -13.49 10.60
CA THR A 9 -14.91 -12.53 11.58
C THR A 9 -14.73 -11.22 10.82
N GLU A 10 -15.80 -10.44 10.77
CA GLU A 10 -15.87 -9.13 10.11
C GLU A 10 -14.66 -8.29 10.50
N PRO A 11 -13.94 -7.71 9.51
CA PRO A 11 -12.70 -6.98 9.79
C PRO A 11 -12.98 -5.79 10.71
N THR A 12 -12.19 -5.68 11.77
CA THR A 12 -12.22 -4.55 12.71
C THR A 12 -11.35 -3.37 12.27
N SER A 13 -10.68 -3.49 11.12
CA SER A 13 -9.74 -2.51 10.62
C SER A 13 -9.65 -2.53 9.10
N LEU A 14 -9.56 -1.33 8.51
CA LEU A 14 -9.34 -1.16 7.07
C LEU A 14 -7.98 -1.71 6.59
N LEU A 15 -7.03 -2.03 7.48
CA LEU A 15 -5.71 -2.53 7.10
C LEU A 15 -5.74 -3.93 6.46
N ARG A 16 -6.77 -4.72 6.75
CA ARG A 16 -6.98 -6.05 6.15
C ARG A 16 -8.10 -6.06 5.12
N PHE A 17 -8.55 -4.88 4.74
CA PHE A 17 -9.68 -4.73 3.83
C PHE A 17 -9.30 -5.19 2.42
N THR A 18 -10.22 -5.91 1.78
CA THR A 18 -10.09 -6.32 0.38
C THR A 18 -11.27 -5.79 -0.40
N LEU A 19 -11.02 -5.20 -1.56
CA LEU A 19 -12.11 -4.72 -2.41
C LEU A 19 -12.96 -5.90 -2.89
N PRO A 20 -14.29 -5.75 -2.92
CA PRO A 20 -15.15 -6.74 -3.55
C PRO A 20 -14.90 -6.83 -5.06
N PRO A 21 -15.58 -7.74 -5.79
CA PRO A 21 -15.49 -7.78 -7.23
C PRO A 21 -15.83 -6.42 -7.87
N ILE A 22 -14.99 -5.96 -8.81
CA ILE A 22 -15.16 -4.69 -9.50
C ILE A 22 -16.50 -4.73 -10.25
N PRO A 23 -17.38 -3.73 -10.04
CA PRO A 23 -18.68 -3.68 -10.70
C PRO A 23 -18.53 -3.57 -12.22
N ASP A 24 -19.63 -3.73 -12.95
CA ASP A 24 -19.64 -3.54 -14.39
C ASP A 24 -19.48 -2.05 -14.73
N LEU A 25 -18.24 -1.64 -14.96
CA LEU A 25 -17.85 -0.26 -15.29
C LEU A 25 -17.47 -0.19 -16.77
N PRO A 26 -17.71 0.95 -17.45
CA PRO A 26 -17.32 1.13 -18.84
C PRO A 26 -15.79 1.22 -18.95
N PHE A 27 -15.14 0.13 -19.34
CA PHE A 27 -13.69 0.11 -19.54
C PHE A 27 -13.31 0.57 -20.95
N PRO A 28 -12.25 1.39 -21.09
CA PRO A 28 -11.70 1.71 -22.41
C PRO A 28 -11.17 0.43 -23.07
N PRO A 29 -11.18 0.31 -24.40
CA PRO A 29 -10.56 -0.82 -25.08
C PRO A 29 -9.06 -0.86 -24.76
N ALA A 30 -8.49 -2.06 -24.60
CA ALA A 30 -7.05 -2.22 -24.39
C ALA A 30 -6.28 -1.75 -25.65
N PRO A 31 -5.29 -0.84 -25.52
CA PRO A 31 -4.44 -0.42 -26.64
C PRO A 31 -3.60 -1.61 -27.10
N LYS A 32 -3.23 -1.68 -28.38
CA LYS A 32 -2.48 -2.82 -28.94
C LYS A 32 -0.98 -2.64 -28.73
N ILE A 33 -0.28 -3.74 -28.43
CA ILE A 33 1.19 -3.80 -28.50
C ILE A 33 1.57 -3.97 -29.97
N VAL A 34 2.29 -3.00 -30.56
CA VAL A 34 2.64 -2.99 -31.99
C VAL A 34 3.74 -3.99 -32.30
N ASP A 35 4.72 -4.14 -31.40
CA ASP A 35 5.80 -5.13 -31.53
C ASP A 35 5.26 -6.53 -31.23
N ALA A 36 5.06 -7.34 -32.28
CA ALA A 36 4.54 -8.71 -32.17
C ALA A 36 5.46 -9.63 -31.34
N GLN A 37 6.77 -9.36 -31.28
CA GLN A 37 7.68 -10.13 -30.44
C GLN A 37 7.47 -9.78 -28.97
N LEU A 38 7.34 -8.49 -28.63
CA LEU A 38 7.00 -8.06 -27.27
C LEU A 38 5.63 -8.58 -26.85
N GLU A 39 4.62 -8.50 -27.73
CA GLU A 39 3.29 -9.04 -27.45
C GLU A 39 3.37 -10.53 -27.12
N ARG A 40 4.08 -11.32 -27.93
CA ARG A 40 4.30 -12.74 -27.65
C ARG A 40 5.02 -12.98 -26.33
N GLN A 41 6.00 -12.15 -25.98
CA GLN A 41 6.73 -12.25 -24.71
C GLN A 41 5.83 -11.97 -23.51
N VAL A 42 5.02 -10.91 -23.56
CA VAL A 42 4.02 -10.56 -22.53
C VAL A 42 3.09 -11.73 -22.24
N PHE A 43 2.61 -12.40 -23.28
CA PHE A 43 1.69 -13.53 -23.16
C PHE A 43 2.39 -14.89 -23.02
N THR A 44 3.69 -14.96 -22.70
CA THR A 44 4.39 -16.23 -22.49
C THR A 44 4.73 -16.45 -21.02
N HIS A 45 4.14 -17.49 -20.42
CA HIS A 45 4.46 -17.88 -19.04
C HIS A 45 5.78 -18.66 -18.96
N SER A 46 6.51 -18.49 -17.85
CA SER A 46 7.81 -19.15 -17.60
C SER A 46 7.77 -20.68 -17.69
N SER A 47 6.60 -21.30 -17.44
CA SER A 47 6.38 -22.74 -17.63
C SER A 47 6.68 -23.22 -19.05
N LEU A 48 6.41 -22.37 -20.05
CA LEU A 48 6.66 -22.72 -21.46
C LEU A 48 8.17 -22.72 -21.77
N LEU A 49 8.94 -21.92 -21.03
CA LEU A 49 10.39 -21.73 -21.20
C LEU A 49 11.24 -22.73 -20.39
N LYS A 50 10.64 -23.73 -19.73
CA LYS A 50 11.29 -24.76 -18.88
C LYS A 50 12.38 -25.61 -19.58
N LYS A 51 12.81 -25.29 -20.81
CA LYS A 51 13.89 -25.99 -21.54
C LYS A 51 15.26 -25.30 -21.60
N ARG A 52 15.47 -24.12 -21.02
CA ARG A 52 16.85 -23.65 -20.75
C ARG A 52 16.85 -22.65 -19.61
N ARG A 53 17.17 -23.12 -18.39
CA ARG A 53 17.64 -22.22 -17.33
C ARG A 53 18.96 -21.62 -17.79
N GLN A 54 18.93 -20.55 -18.56
CA GLN A 54 20.01 -19.58 -18.50
C GLN A 54 19.70 -18.67 -17.32
N ALA A 55 20.62 -18.64 -16.37
CA ALA A 55 20.59 -17.71 -15.26
C ALA A 55 20.76 -16.30 -15.83
N SER A 56 19.67 -15.58 -16.07
CA SER A 56 19.71 -14.18 -16.45
C SER A 56 19.35 -13.31 -15.25
N SER A 57 20.40 -12.73 -14.68
CA SER A 57 20.50 -11.42 -14.03
C SER A 57 19.29 -10.92 -13.23
N LEU A 58 19.36 -11.09 -11.91
CA LEU A 58 18.59 -10.31 -10.94
C LEU A 58 19.35 -9.01 -10.65
N SER A 59 19.08 -7.94 -11.40
CA SER A 59 19.41 -6.58 -10.96
C SER A 59 18.73 -5.56 -11.89
N LEU A 60 17.46 -5.28 -11.63
CA LEU A 60 16.91 -3.97 -11.91
C LEU A 60 16.38 -3.47 -10.56
N GLU A 61 17.28 -2.87 -9.77
CA GLU A 61 16.88 -1.99 -8.67
C GLU A 61 16.27 -0.74 -9.33
N GLU A 62 15.02 -0.88 -9.74
CA GLU A 62 14.21 0.26 -10.17
C GLU A 62 13.94 1.11 -8.94
N SER A 63 14.47 2.33 -8.98
CA SER A 63 14.07 3.43 -8.12
C SER A 63 12.54 3.46 -8.06
N ILE A 64 11.98 3.19 -6.87
CA ILE A 64 10.56 3.40 -6.60
C ILE A 64 10.38 4.93 -6.60
N GLU A 65 10.27 5.53 -7.78
CA GLU A 65 9.94 6.95 -7.89
C GLU A 65 8.55 7.18 -7.29
N ASP A 66 8.47 8.22 -6.47
CA ASP A 66 7.30 8.55 -5.68
C ASP A 66 6.05 8.70 -6.55
N ASN A 67 5.17 7.72 -6.38
CA ASN A 67 3.89 7.62 -7.06
C ASN A 67 2.88 8.60 -6.41
N GLU A 68 3.09 9.91 -6.58
CA GLU A 68 2.27 11.03 -6.04
C GLU A 68 0.97 11.29 -6.85
N LYS A 69 0.72 10.54 -7.93
CA LYS A 69 -0.31 10.91 -8.95
C LYS A 69 -1.78 10.73 -8.52
N LEU A 70 -2.06 10.17 -7.34
CA LEU A 70 -3.44 10.09 -6.81
C LEU A 70 -3.98 11.44 -6.31
N GLU A 71 -3.09 12.35 -5.91
CA GLU A 71 -3.47 13.67 -5.39
C GLU A 71 -4.24 14.50 -6.42
N HIS A 72 -3.99 14.29 -7.72
CA HIS A 72 -4.73 14.98 -8.78
C HIS A 72 -6.19 14.52 -8.92
N LEU A 73 -6.51 13.28 -8.57
CA LEU A 73 -7.89 12.77 -8.62
C LEU A 73 -8.68 13.19 -7.37
N PHE A 74 -8.00 13.28 -6.21
CA PHE A 74 -8.63 13.62 -4.94
C PHE A 74 -7.76 14.61 -4.14
N PRO A 75 -7.75 15.91 -4.51
CA PRO A 75 -6.84 16.91 -3.92
C PRO A 75 -7.04 17.14 -2.42
N ASN A 76 -8.20 16.76 -1.90
CA ASN A 76 -8.54 16.91 -0.48
C ASN A 76 -8.41 15.60 0.30
N LEU A 77 -7.95 14.51 -0.33
CA LEU A 77 -7.80 13.22 0.33
C LEU A 77 -6.52 13.21 1.16
N GLN A 78 -6.64 12.88 2.44
CA GLN A 78 -5.50 12.77 3.35
C GLN A 78 -4.54 11.67 2.86
N VAL A 79 -3.23 11.85 3.13
CA VAL A 79 -2.15 10.96 2.65
C VAL A 79 -2.38 9.49 3.05
N GLY A 80 -2.87 9.24 4.26
CA GLY A 80 -3.18 7.88 4.75
C GLY A 80 -4.22 7.16 3.90
N PRO A 81 -5.47 7.67 3.82
CA PRO A 81 -6.50 7.15 2.92
C PRO A 81 -6.08 7.08 1.45
N ALA A 82 -5.31 8.05 0.94
CA ALA A 82 -4.80 8.02 -0.43
C ALA A 82 -3.84 6.84 -0.65
N THR A 83 -2.93 6.58 0.30
CA THR A 83 -2.00 5.44 0.28
C THR A 83 -2.75 4.11 0.33
N MET A 84 -3.80 4.02 1.13
CA MET A 84 -4.66 2.84 1.22
C MET A 84 -5.46 2.62 -0.08
N LEU A 85 -6.05 3.66 -0.64
CA LEU A 85 -6.75 3.58 -1.92
C LEU A 85 -5.79 3.10 -3.02
N LYS A 86 -4.58 3.65 -3.05
CA LYS A 86 -3.52 3.22 -3.97
C LYS A 86 -3.23 1.73 -3.85
N SER A 87 -2.94 1.26 -2.64
CA SER A 87 -2.56 -0.14 -2.41
C SER A 87 -3.66 -1.11 -2.84
N LEU A 88 -4.93 -0.72 -2.69
CA LEU A 88 -6.07 -1.50 -3.16
C LEU A 88 -6.22 -1.48 -4.68
N LEU A 89 -5.98 -0.35 -5.34
CA LEU A 89 -6.05 -0.25 -6.80
C LEU A 89 -4.96 -1.07 -7.49
N VAL A 90 -3.76 -1.11 -6.92
CA VAL A 90 -2.64 -1.91 -7.45
C VAL A 90 -2.51 -3.29 -6.80
N ALA A 91 -3.50 -3.73 -6.00
CA ALA A 91 -3.50 -5.05 -5.40
C ALA A 91 -3.62 -6.14 -6.47
N ASN A 92 -2.97 -7.29 -6.26
CA ASN A 92 -3.05 -8.44 -7.16
C ASN A 92 -4.49 -8.86 -7.46
N SER A 93 -5.39 -8.77 -6.48
CA SER A 93 -6.80 -9.09 -6.65
C SER A 93 -7.48 -8.17 -7.65
N THR A 94 -7.22 -6.86 -7.57
CA THR A 94 -7.73 -5.85 -8.51
C THR A 94 -7.15 -6.04 -9.91
N LEU A 95 -5.82 -6.21 -10.03
CA LEU A 95 -5.16 -6.40 -11.32
C LEU A 95 -5.57 -7.72 -12.00
N ALA A 96 -5.80 -8.80 -11.23
CA ALA A 96 -6.29 -10.06 -11.75
C ALA A 96 -7.71 -9.96 -12.32
N GLN A 97 -8.58 -9.17 -11.67
CA GLN A 97 -9.92 -8.88 -12.17
C GLN A 97 -9.87 -8.09 -13.47
N LEU A 98 -9.03 -7.05 -13.54
CA LEU A 98 -8.82 -6.26 -14.76
C LEU A 98 -8.29 -7.13 -15.91
N SER A 99 -7.28 -7.96 -15.65
CA SER A 99 -6.74 -8.93 -16.62
C SER A 99 -7.83 -9.83 -17.20
N SER A 100 -8.75 -10.30 -16.35
CA SER A 100 -9.86 -11.15 -16.76
C SER A 100 -10.90 -10.40 -17.60
N ARG A 101 -11.18 -9.14 -17.25
CA ARG A 101 -12.12 -8.27 -17.99
C ARG A 101 -11.65 -7.95 -19.40
N TYR A 102 -10.34 -7.92 -19.63
CA TYR A 102 -9.73 -7.79 -20.96
C TYR A 102 -9.45 -9.12 -21.67
N ASP A 103 -9.85 -10.25 -21.08
CA ASP A 103 -9.59 -11.60 -21.60
C ASP A 103 -8.10 -11.88 -21.89
N PHE A 104 -7.19 -11.30 -21.12
CA PHE A 104 -5.76 -11.59 -21.24
C PHE A 104 -5.41 -13.07 -20.94
N PRO A 105 -6.05 -13.76 -19.97
CA PRO A 105 -5.74 -15.15 -19.69
C PRO A 105 -5.97 -16.10 -20.87
N SER A 106 -6.93 -15.83 -21.77
CA SER A 106 -7.17 -16.68 -22.94
C SER A 106 -5.99 -16.68 -23.92
N ARG A 107 -5.25 -15.57 -23.96
CA ARG A 107 -4.07 -15.33 -24.81
C ARG A 107 -2.77 -15.90 -24.21
N LEU A 108 -2.78 -16.23 -22.92
CA LEU A 108 -1.59 -16.72 -22.21
C LEU A 108 -1.14 -18.10 -22.73
N LEU A 109 0.12 -18.16 -23.14
CA LEU A 109 0.83 -19.36 -23.57
C LEU A 109 1.56 -19.99 -22.38
N ALA A 110 1.17 -21.21 -22.02
CA ALA A 110 1.75 -21.98 -20.93
C ALA A 110 1.94 -23.44 -21.34
N GLY A 111 2.65 -24.22 -20.52
CA GLY A 111 2.79 -25.66 -20.77
C GLY A 111 1.42 -26.35 -20.76
N PRO A 112 1.12 -27.31 -21.65
CA PRO A 112 -0.23 -27.89 -21.78
C PRO A 112 -0.80 -28.46 -20.47
N SER A 113 0.06 -29.04 -19.62
CA SER A 113 -0.34 -29.61 -18.32
C SER A 113 -0.62 -28.57 -17.24
N GLU A 114 -0.08 -27.35 -17.36
CA GLU A 114 -0.20 -26.28 -16.35
C GLU A 114 -1.15 -25.16 -16.80
N GLN A 115 -1.61 -25.19 -18.06
CA GLN A 115 -2.32 -24.09 -18.71
C GLN A 115 -3.58 -23.66 -17.95
N TRP A 116 -4.38 -24.60 -17.46
CA TRP A 116 -5.59 -24.28 -16.69
C TRP A 116 -5.27 -23.56 -15.38
N ASN A 117 -4.36 -24.10 -14.57
CA ASN A 117 -4.00 -23.54 -13.27
C ASN A 117 -3.33 -22.17 -13.42
N VAL A 118 -2.45 -22.04 -14.40
CA VAL A 118 -1.72 -20.79 -14.69
C VAL A 118 -2.69 -19.70 -15.16
N ARG A 119 -3.66 -20.02 -16.02
CA ARG A 119 -4.66 -19.02 -16.47
C ARG A 119 -5.61 -18.55 -15.37
N ASN A 120 -5.94 -19.43 -14.43
CA ASN A 120 -6.88 -19.11 -13.35
C ASN A 120 -6.21 -18.52 -12.10
N GLY A 121 -4.89 -18.70 -11.95
CA GLY A 121 -4.13 -18.18 -10.81
C GLY A 121 -4.19 -16.66 -10.71
N GLU A 122 -4.63 -16.15 -9.57
CA GLU A 122 -4.74 -14.70 -9.30
C GLU A 122 -3.42 -13.97 -9.57
N LYS A 123 -2.33 -14.45 -8.97
CA LYS A 123 -0.99 -13.88 -9.16
C LYS A 123 -0.57 -13.88 -10.62
N THR A 124 -0.85 -14.94 -11.37
CA THR A 124 -0.51 -14.98 -12.80
C THR A 124 -1.32 -13.97 -13.60
N ARG A 125 -2.62 -13.83 -13.33
CA ARG A 125 -3.47 -12.83 -13.99
C ARG A 125 -3.04 -11.40 -13.67
N ALA A 126 -2.67 -11.11 -12.42
CA ALA A 126 -2.12 -9.83 -12.00
C ALA A 126 -0.81 -9.51 -12.75
N ASN A 127 0.16 -10.42 -12.70
CA ASN A 127 1.43 -10.28 -13.42
C ASN A 127 1.23 -10.10 -14.93
N LEU A 128 0.21 -10.74 -15.52
CA LEU A 128 -0.10 -10.60 -16.94
C LEU A 128 -0.59 -9.19 -17.29
N PHE A 129 -1.35 -8.55 -16.39
CA PHE A 129 -1.76 -7.16 -16.57
C PHE A 129 -0.55 -6.21 -16.48
N GLU A 130 0.34 -6.39 -15.50
CA GLU A 130 1.56 -5.61 -15.37
C GLU A 130 2.50 -5.78 -16.58
N ALA A 131 2.71 -7.03 -17.02
CA ALA A 131 3.50 -7.33 -18.20
C ALA A 131 2.91 -6.66 -19.45
N TYR A 132 1.58 -6.59 -19.56
CA TYR A 132 0.91 -5.89 -20.65
C TYR A 132 1.20 -4.39 -20.64
N VAL A 133 1.10 -3.74 -19.47
CA VAL A 133 1.44 -2.32 -19.30
C VAL A 133 2.90 -2.07 -19.69
N ALA A 134 3.82 -2.90 -19.22
CA ALA A 134 5.24 -2.81 -19.57
C ALA A 134 5.49 -3.05 -21.08
N GLY A 135 4.77 -4.00 -21.69
CA GLY A 135 4.84 -4.29 -23.11
C GLY A 135 4.34 -3.13 -23.98
N LEU A 136 3.27 -2.45 -23.57
CA LEU A 136 2.79 -1.22 -24.22
C LEU A 136 3.84 -0.13 -24.18
N TYR A 137 4.41 0.11 -23.00
CA TYR A 137 5.46 1.10 -22.80
C TYR A 137 6.67 0.83 -23.72
N ALA A 138 7.22 -0.39 -23.64
CA ALA A 138 8.37 -0.80 -24.44
C ALA A 138 8.07 -0.79 -25.95
N SER A 139 6.86 -1.17 -26.37
CA SER A 139 6.45 -1.11 -27.77
C SER A 139 6.36 0.33 -28.27
N TYR A 140 5.88 1.26 -27.45
CA TYR A 140 5.82 2.67 -27.80
C TYR A 140 7.24 3.26 -27.94
N LEU A 141 8.15 2.95 -27.01
CA LEU A 141 9.55 3.40 -27.11
C LEU A 141 10.22 2.97 -28.42
N LYS A 142 9.88 1.79 -28.95
CA LYS A 142 10.46 1.28 -30.20
C LYS A 142 9.79 1.82 -31.47
N HIS A 143 8.48 2.06 -31.45
CA HIS A 143 7.68 2.27 -32.66
C HIS A 143 6.90 3.60 -32.67
N GLY A 144 6.89 4.34 -31.56
CA GLY A 144 6.05 5.52 -31.35
C GLY A 144 4.56 5.20 -31.39
N ASP A 145 3.75 6.25 -31.57
CA ASP A 145 2.27 6.17 -31.64
C ASP A 145 1.76 5.58 -32.96
N GLY A 146 2.64 5.44 -33.96
CA GLY A 146 2.26 5.26 -35.36
C GLY A 146 3.03 4.14 -36.04
N GLY A 147 2.72 2.88 -35.72
CA GLY A 147 3.10 1.71 -36.52
C GLY A 147 2.62 1.72 -38.00
N VAL A 148 2.29 2.89 -38.55
CA VAL A 148 1.81 3.14 -39.90
C VAL A 148 2.86 3.83 -40.79
N ASN A 149 3.95 4.41 -40.29
CA ASN A 149 4.90 5.14 -41.17
C ASN A 149 6.35 4.62 -41.11
N GLY A 150 6.62 3.64 -41.97
CA GLY A 150 7.97 3.21 -42.34
C GLY A 150 8.08 2.78 -43.82
N ASN A 151 7.21 3.26 -44.71
CA ASN A 151 7.40 3.14 -46.15
C ASN A 151 8.08 4.42 -46.68
N GLY A 152 9.29 4.67 -46.16
CA GLY A 152 10.14 5.79 -46.52
C GLY A 152 11.41 5.29 -47.21
N ASN A 153 11.26 4.94 -48.48
CA ASN A 153 12.26 4.74 -49.52
C ASN A 153 13.67 5.31 -49.21
N GLY A 154 14.56 4.49 -48.64
CA GLY A 154 15.99 4.79 -48.46
C GLY A 154 16.84 3.91 -49.37
N HIS A 155 17.02 4.37 -50.61
CA HIS A 155 17.99 3.82 -51.56
C HIS A 155 19.43 4.13 -51.14
N GLY A 156 20.32 3.14 -51.31
CA GLY A 156 21.78 3.32 -51.38
C GLY A 156 22.49 3.08 -50.05
N ASN A 157 23.61 2.37 -49.96
CA ASN A 157 24.47 1.80 -50.99
C ASN A 157 25.29 0.70 -50.30
N GLY A 158 25.62 -0.36 -51.02
CA GLY A 158 26.45 -1.44 -50.50
C GLY A 158 27.86 -0.98 -50.17
N ASN A 159 28.47 -1.61 -49.15
CA ASN A 159 29.85 -2.02 -49.30
C ASN A 159 30.14 -3.22 -48.40
N ALA A 160 30.48 -4.32 -49.06
CA ALA A 160 31.10 -5.47 -48.45
C ALA A 160 32.55 -5.11 -48.06
N HIS A 161 32.96 -5.45 -46.84
CA HIS A 161 34.39 -5.65 -46.57
C HIS A 161 34.61 -6.93 -45.76
N VAL A 162 35.61 -7.64 -46.26
CA VAL A 162 36.15 -8.96 -45.97
C VAL A 162 37.14 -8.95 -44.80
N ASN A 163 37.20 -10.10 -44.10
CA ASN A 163 38.28 -10.71 -43.30
C ASN A 163 38.83 -10.10 -42.00
N GLY A 164 39.07 -10.99 -41.03
CA GLY A 164 40.02 -10.77 -39.92
C GLY A 164 40.04 -11.89 -38.88
N SER A 165 40.91 -12.88 -39.10
CA SER A 165 41.15 -14.05 -38.25
C SER A 165 41.88 -13.75 -36.93
N GLY A 166 41.49 -14.48 -35.87
CA GLY A 166 42.40 -15.17 -34.94
C GLY A 166 43.12 -14.37 -33.84
N HIS A 167 42.89 -14.73 -32.58
CA HIS A 167 43.99 -15.13 -31.68
C HIS A 167 43.52 -15.91 -30.45
N VAL A 168 44.29 -16.94 -30.12
CA VAL A 168 44.23 -17.78 -28.92
C VAL A 168 45.19 -17.16 -27.91
N ASN A 169 44.81 -17.08 -26.63
CA ASN A 169 45.80 -17.13 -25.56
C ASN A 169 45.21 -17.63 -24.23
N GLY A 170 45.85 -18.67 -23.71
CA GLY A 170 45.62 -19.20 -22.37
C GLY A 170 46.42 -18.42 -21.32
N GLY A 171 45.89 -18.42 -20.10
CA GLY A 171 46.55 -17.85 -18.93
C GLY A 171 45.90 -18.38 -17.67
N SER A 172 46.48 -19.44 -17.13
CA SER A 172 46.17 -20.01 -15.82
C SER A 172 46.88 -19.20 -14.75
N THR A 173 46.15 -18.60 -13.82
CA THR A 173 46.70 -18.13 -12.53
C THR A 173 45.69 -18.35 -11.41
N THR A 174 46.06 -19.27 -10.53
CA THR A 174 45.46 -19.54 -9.22
C THR A 174 45.71 -18.37 -8.27
N SER A 175 44.68 -17.79 -7.65
CA SER A 175 44.86 -17.01 -6.42
C SER A 175 43.61 -16.98 -5.52
N GLY A 176 43.79 -17.50 -4.30
CA GLY A 176 43.24 -17.04 -3.02
C GLY A 176 41.76 -16.65 -2.90
N PHE A 177 40.93 -17.59 -2.44
CA PHE A 177 39.72 -17.27 -1.69
C PHE A 177 40.10 -16.61 -0.34
N ARG A 178 39.72 -15.35 -0.13
CA ARG A 178 39.58 -14.73 1.20
C ARG A 178 38.14 -14.24 1.35
N ALA A 179 37.46 -14.74 2.37
CA ALA A 179 36.11 -14.34 2.74
C ALA A 179 36.09 -12.88 3.24
N PRO A 180 35.18 -12.02 2.74
CA PRO A 180 34.94 -10.71 3.35
C PRO A 180 34.05 -10.86 4.59
N THR A 181 34.51 -10.31 5.71
CA THR A 181 33.74 -10.09 6.93
C THR A 181 32.63 -9.06 6.71
N PRO A 182 31.49 -9.17 7.42
CA PRO A 182 30.35 -8.26 7.27
C PRO A 182 30.65 -6.83 7.76
N PRO A 183 30.10 -5.79 7.11
CA PRO A 183 30.28 -4.41 7.54
C PRO A 183 29.51 -4.07 8.82
N ARG A 184 30.11 -3.16 9.57
CA ARG A 184 29.72 -2.63 10.88
C ARG A 184 28.58 -1.63 10.71
N ASN A 185 27.51 -1.76 11.50
CA ASN A 185 26.41 -0.78 11.56
C ASN A 185 26.92 0.62 11.98
N PRO A 186 26.58 1.70 11.25
CA PRO A 186 26.82 3.06 11.73
C PRO A 186 25.75 3.51 12.74
N SER A 187 26.24 4.14 13.80
CA SER A 187 25.49 4.72 14.90
C SER A 187 24.77 6.01 14.49
N LYS A 188 23.56 6.22 15.05
CA LYS A 188 22.78 7.45 14.95
C LYS A 188 23.40 8.55 15.83
N SER A 189 23.97 9.57 15.20
CA SER A 189 24.11 10.92 15.76
C SER A 189 24.59 11.88 14.67
N ASP A 190 23.71 12.73 14.15
CA ASP A 190 23.84 14.19 14.22
C ASP A 190 22.91 14.90 13.22
N MET A 191 22.28 15.96 13.75
CA MET A 191 21.32 16.82 13.07
C MET A 191 22.01 17.98 12.33
N SER A 192 21.34 18.42 11.25
CA SER A 192 21.19 19.82 10.80
C SER A 192 22.42 20.56 10.22
N THR A 193 22.40 20.88 8.93
CA THR A 193 22.17 22.25 8.41
C THR A 193 22.06 22.28 6.88
N ALA A 194 21.35 23.29 6.37
CA ALA A 194 21.13 23.57 4.96
C ALA A 194 22.39 24.08 4.26
N ALA A 195 22.75 23.42 3.16
CA ALA A 195 23.37 23.94 1.92
C ALA A 195 23.99 22.76 1.16
N ASP A 196 23.40 22.35 0.03
CA ASP A 196 24.14 22.16 -1.23
C ASP A 196 23.25 21.53 -2.31
N LEU A 197 22.68 22.39 -3.15
CA LEU A 197 22.00 22.05 -4.41
C LEU A 197 23.03 21.85 -5.55
N ARG A 198 24.04 21.01 -5.33
CA ARG A 198 25.13 20.73 -6.30
C ARG A 198 25.64 19.28 -6.25
N VAL A 199 24.74 18.30 -6.24
CA VAL A 199 25.12 16.86 -6.28
C VAL A 199 24.70 16.13 -7.56
N TYR A 200 24.08 16.80 -8.54
CA TYR A 200 23.84 16.20 -9.88
C TYR A 200 25.00 16.44 -10.86
N GLY A 201 26.22 16.18 -10.40
CA GLY A 201 27.42 16.18 -11.23
C GLY A 201 27.60 14.83 -11.94
N LEU A 202 26.82 14.57 -12.98
CA LEU A 202 27.25 13.71 -14.08
C LEU A 202 27.82 14.64 -15.15
N ALA A 203 29.15 14.70 -15.20
CA ALA A 203 29.85 15.22 -16.36
C ALA A 203 29.50 14.30 -17.53
N LEU A 204 28.58 14.76 -18.37
CA LEU A 204 28.30 14.14 -19.65
C LEU A 204 29.48 14.44 -20.57
N ASP A 205 30.04 13.36 -21.10
CA ASP A 205 30.74 13.36 -22.37
C ASP A 205 29.81 14.03 -23.40
N GLU A 206 30.16 15.25 -23.82
CA GLU A 206 29.37 16.08 -24.74
C GLU A 206 29.43 15.46 -26.14
N GLY A 207 28.63 14.43 -26.42
CA GLY A 207 28.75 13.78 -27.72
C GLY A 207 27.81 12.64 -28.11
N SER A 208 26.62 12.48 -27.51
CA SER A 208 25.45 11.77 -28.09
C SER A 208 24.34 11.62 -27.02
N ASP A 209 23.09 11.36 -27.43
CA ASP A 209 21.96 10.95 -26.56
C ASP A 209 21.05 12.00 -25.90
N VAL A 210 20.90 13.21 -26.46
CA VAL A 210 19.78 14.11 -26.06
C VAL A 210 18.41 13.65 -26.64
N ALA A 211 18.41 12.72 -27.61
CA ALA A 211 17.17 12.21 -28.22
C ALA A 211 16.43 11.17 -27.33
N ALA A 212 17.13 10.47 -26.44
CA ALA A 212 16.54 9.36 -25.67
C ALA A 212 15.55 9.82 -24.57
N GLY A 213 15.73 11.03 -24.02
CA GLY A 213 14.85 11.56 -22.96
C GLY A 213 13.48 12.06 -23.46
N MET A 214 13.32 12.29 -24.76
CA MET A 214 12.12 12.91 -25.33
C MET A 214 11.02 11.89 -25.68
N ASP A 215 11.38 10.62 -25.85
CA ASP A 215 10.46 9.52 -26.17
C ASP A 215 9.89 8.83 -24.92
N ASP A 216 10.60 8.88 -23.78
CA ASP A 216 10.18 8.29 -22.51
C ASP A 216 8.90 8.93 -21.95
N GLY A 217 8.85 10.28 -21.92
CA GLY A 217 7.66 11.01 -21.49
C GLY A 217 6.44 10.77 -22.38
N ARG A 218 6.64 10.56 -23.70
CA ARG A 218 5.54 10.26 -24.63
C ARG A 218 5.02 8.83 -24.46
N ALA A 219 5.91 7.86 -24.23
CA ALA A 219 5.52 6.49 -23.89
C ALA A 219 4.70 6.46 -22.60
N PHE A 220 5.15 7.19 -21.58
CA PHE A 220 4.42 7.32 -20.32
C PHE A 220 3.02 7.93 -20.53
N LEU A 221 2.92 9.03 -21.28
CA LEU A 221 1.64 9.67 -21.60
C LEU A 221 0.71 8.76 -22.41
N HIS A 222 1.23 7.96 -23.35
CA HIS A 222 0.45 6.99 -24.12
C HIS A 222 -0.17 5.93 -23.20
N VAL A 223 0.63 5.33 -22.31
CA VAL A 223 0.15 4.35 -21.32
C VAL A 223 -0.86 4.99 -20.36
N MET A 224 -0.57 6.20 -19.85
CA MET A 224 -1.47 6.93 -18.96
C MET A 224 -2.79 7.34 -19.63
N GLY A 225 -2.78 7.57 -20.94
CA GLY A 225 -3.99 7.84 -21.73
C GLY A 225 -5.00 6.69 -21.66
N TRP A 226 -4.54 5.46 -21.46
CA TRP A 226 -5.38 4.28 -21.22
C TRP A 226 -5.63 4.01 -19.73
N LEU A 227 -4.58 4.06 -18.90
CA LEU A 227 -4.71 3.72 -17.47
C LEU A 227 -5.57 4.71 -16.69
N LYS A 228 -5.50 6.01 -17.00
CA LYS A 228 -6.28 7.03 -16.29
C LYS A 228 -7.80 6.81 -16.44
N PRO A 229 -8.39 6.72 -17.64
CA PRO A 229 -9.83 6.45 -17.78
C PRO A 229 -10.24 5.06 -17.27
N LEU A 230 -9.32 4.09 -17.24
CA LEU A 230 -9.57 2.78 -16.64
C LEU A 230 -9.66 2.84 -15.11
N PHE A 231 -8.66 3.43 -14.44
CA PHE A 231 -8.56 3.43 -12.98
C PHE A 231 -9.41 4.51 -12.30
N THR A 232 -9.75 5.60 -12.98
CA THR A 232 -10.57 6.69 -12.39
C THR A 232 -11.91 6.19 -11.85
N PRO A 233 -12.78 5.51 -12.63
CA PRO A 233 -14.06 5.03 -12.10
C PRO A 233 -13.89 3.98 -11.00
N ILE A 234 -12.84 3.15 -11.07
CA ILE A 234 -12.52 2.16 -10.03
C ILE A 234 -12.10 2.86 -8.74
N ALA A 235 -11.29 3.92 -8.83
CA ALA A 235 -10.85 4.70 -7.68
C ALA A 235 -12.02 5.40 -6.98
N HIS A 236 -12.95 5.99 -7.74
CA HIS A 236 -14.18 6.57 -7.16
C HIS A 236 -15.02 5.51 -6.44
N TRP A 237 -15.26 4.37 -7.10
CA TRP A 237 -16.03 3.28 -6.49
C TRP A 237 -15.35 2.73 -5.22
N ALA A 238 -14.04 2.47 -5.27
CA ALA A 238 -13.27 1.96 -4.14
C ALA A 238 -13.25 2.97 -2.98
N LEU A 239 -13.16 4.28 -3.27
CA LEU A 239 -13.20 5.33 -2.25
C LEU A 239 -14.57 5.38 -1.55
N GLU A 240 -15.67 5.29 -2.30
CA GLU A 240 -17.01 5.24 -1.69
C GLU A 240 -17.19 3.97 -0.85
N PHE A 241 -16.64 2.84 -1.29
CA PHE A 241 -16.64 1.62 -0.50
C PHE A 241 -15.86 1.78 0.82
N LEU A 242 -14.66 2.36 0.76
CA LEU A 242 -13.84 2.61 1.96
C LEU A 242 -14.53 3.56 2.95
N LYS A 243 -15.23 4.60 2.46
CA LYS A 243 -16.01 5.50 3.31
C LYS A 243 -17.15 4.77 4.01
N ALA A 244 -17.90 3.95 3.29
CA ALA A 244 -18.99 3.16 3.86
C ALA A 244 -18.46 2.18 4.93
N GLU A 245 -17.33 1.54 4.65
CA GLU A 245 -16.72 0.60 5.59
C GLU A 245 -16.16 1.29 6.83
N GLN A 246 -15.53 2.47 6.68
CA GLN A 246 -15.09 3.27 7.83
C GLN A 246 -16.29 3.70 8.69
N ALA A 247 -17.37 4.18 8.08
CA ALA A 247 -18.58 4.56 8.80
C ALA A 247 -19.21 3.38 9.56
N ARG A 248 -19.16 2.17 8.99
CA ARG A 248 -19.60 0.94 9.65
C ARG A 248 -18.73 0.59 10.86
N ILE A 249 -17.41 0.68 10.72
CA ILE A 249 -16.44 0.44 11.82
C ILE A 249 -16.68 1.47 12.93
N ASP A 250 -16.83 2.75 12.59
CA ASP A 250 -17.07 3.82 13.55
C ASP A 250 -18.39 3.61 14.30
N ALA A 251 -19.47 3.28 13.60
CA ALA A 251 -20.76 3.00 14.23
C ALA A 251 -20.68 1.82 15.21
N ARG A 252 -20.00 0.74 14.84
CA ARG A 252 -19.76 -0.41 15.72
C ARG A 252 -18.91 -0.03 16.93
N GLN A 253 -17.92 0.83 16.75
CA GLN A 253 -17.09 1.30 17.85
C GLN A 253 -17.91 2.14 18.84
N VAL A 254 -18.81 3.00 18.35
CA VAL A 254 -19.74 3.76 19.21
C VAL A 254 -20.65 2.83 20.01
N GLU A 255 -21.21 1.78 19.40
CA GLU A 255 -22.04 0.79 20.10
C GLU A 255 -21.27 0.03 21.20
N LEU A 256 -19.98 -0.24 20.99
CA LEU A 256 -19.12 -0.91 21.96
C LEU A 256 -18.61 0.02 23.06
N THR A 257 -18.72 1.33 22.88
CA THR A 257 -18.32 2.34 23.87
C THR A 257 -19.49 3.23 24.30
N PRO A 258 -20.59 2.69 24.87
CA PRO A 258 -21.61 3.52 25.52
C PRO A 258 -20.99 4.36 26.66
N ASP A 259 -19.84 3.93 27.15
CA ASP A 259 -18.99 4.60 28.12
C ASP A 259 -18.29 5.87 27.59
N ALA A 260 -18.30 6.15 26.28
CA ALA A 260 -17.59 7.31 25.71
C ALA A 260 -18.19 8.65 26.14
N GLU A 261 -19.53 8.76 26.17
CA GLU A 261 -20.21 9.96 26.69
C GLU A 261 -19.93 10.14 28.19
N LEU A 262 -19.95 9.03 28.94
CA LEU A 262 -19.63 9.02 30.36
C LEU A 262 -18.18 9.47 30.60
N ASP A 263 -17.25 9.04 29.75
CA ASP A 263 -15.83 9.42 29.82
C ASP A 263 -15.64 10.90 29.53
N GLN A 264 -16.33 11.43 28.51
CA GLN A 264 -16.33 12.85 28.19
C GLN A 264 -16.89 13.69 29.35
N HIS A 265 -18.01 13.27 29.95
CA HIS A 265 -18.63 13.94 31.10
C HIS A 265 -17.81 13.83 32.39
N SER A 266 -16.95 12.80 32.50
CA SER A 266 -16.13 12.57 33.69
C SER A 266 -14.89 13.46 33.76
N LEU A 267 -14.53 14.17 32.68
CA LEU A 267 -13.32 14.98 32.64
C LEU A 267 -13.33 16.06 33.74
N GLY A 268 -12.36 15.95 34.66
CA GLY A 268 -12.22 16.87 35.80
C GLY A 268 -13.13 16.55 36.99
N ALA A 269 -13.95 15.50 36.92
CA ALA A 269 -14.85 15.12 38.03
C ALA A 269 -14.08 14.77 39.31
N SER A 270 -12.92 14.11 39.21
CA SER A 270 -12.08 13.82 40.38
C SER A 270 -11.56 15.09 41.07
N ALA A 271 -11.15 16.11 40.30
CA ALA A 271 -10.72 17.39 40.86
C ALA A 271 -11.88 18.11 41.55
N ARG A 272 -13.06 18.15 40.91
CA ARG A 272 -14.28 18.76 41.47
C ARG A 272 -14.71 18.06 42.76
N LEU A 273 -14.69 16.73 42.79
CA LEU A 273 -15.01 15.94 43.97
C LEU A 273 -14.03 16.22 45.11
N ASN A 274 -12.73 16.20 44.81
CA ASN A 274 -11.68 16.45 45.79
C ASN A 274 -11.78 17.86 46.38
N GLU A 275 -12.05 18.88 45.55
CA GLU A 275 -12.27 20.26 46.00
C GLU A 275 -13.47 20.33 46.95
N HIS A 276 -14.62 19.78 46.57
CA HIS A 276 -15.82 19.80 47.40
C HIS A 276 -15.58 19.15 48.78
N PHE A 277 -15.00 17.96 48.80
CA PHE A 277 -14.79 17.18 50.02
C PHE A 277 -13.71 17.80 50.92
N THR A 278 -12.67 18.41 50.35
CA THR A 278 -11.64 19.12 51.12
C THR A 278 -12.22 20.35 51.85
N TYR A 279 -13.08 21.12 51.19
CA TYR A 279 -13.58 22.38 51.75
C TYR A 279 -14.86 22.23 52.59
N LYS A 280 -15.80 21.35 52.19
CA LYS A 280 -17.12 21.25 52.85
C LYS A 280 -17.20 20.07 53.82
N GLU A 281 -16.81 18.88 53.37
CA GLU A 281 -16.99 17.65 54.14
C GLU A 281 -15.86 17.39 55.15
N GLY A 282 -14.67 17.96 54.93
CA GLY A 282 -13.55 17.90 55.88
C GLY A 282 -12.69 16.64 55.76
N GLY A 283 -12.68 15.98 54.60
CA GLY A 283 -11.85 14.80 54.33
C GLY A 283 -11.60 14.64 52.82
N MET A 284 -10.53 13.95 52.41
CA MET A 284 -10.24 13.72 50.99
C MET A 284 -10.81 12.37 50.54
N PRO A 285 -11.46 12.27 49.36
CA PRO A 285 -11.90 10.99 48.81
C PRO A 285 -10.72 10.04 48.58
N GLU A 286 -10.92 8.75 48.86
CA GLU A 286 -9.94 7.70 48.66
C GLU A 286 -10.17 7.02 47.30
N TYR A 287 -9.09 6.75 46.57
CA TYR A 287 -9.14 6.08 45.26
C TYR A 287 -8.29 4.81 45.31
N LEU A 288 -8.93 3.65 45.19
CA LEU A 288 -8.32 2.34 45.28
C LEU A 288 -8.25 1.70 43.87
N PRO A 289 -7.11 1.80 43.16
CA PRO A 289 -6.93 1.19 41.85
C PRO A 289 -6.62 -0.30 41.96
N ALA A 290 -7.24 -1.10 41.10
CA ALA A 290 -6.95 -2.51 40.86
C ALA A 290 -6.84 -2.75 39.34
N ARG A 291 -5.95 -3.66 38.92
CA ARG A 291 -5.92 -4.10 37.52
C ARG A 291 -6.97 -5.18 37.31
N SER A 292 -7.79 -5.05 36.26
CA SER A 292 -8.78 -6.03 35.85
C SER A 292 -8.44 -6.50 34.44
N GLY A 293 -7.70 -7.62 34.33
CA GLY A 293 -7.14 -8.09 33.06
C GLY A 293 -5.82 -7.42 32.66
N SER A 294 -5.38 -7.63 31.42
CA SER A 294 -4.08 -7.13 30.91
C SER A 294 -4.05 -5.62 30.78
N ASP A 295 -5.16 -5.01 30.31
CA ASP A 295 -5.17 -3.62 29.82
C ASP A 295 -6.30 -2.76 30.42
N MET A 296 -6.96 -3.21 31.50
CA MET A 296 -7.96 -2.38 32.18
C MET A 296 -7.62 -2.12 33.65
N TRP A 297 -8.07 -0.96 34.10
CA TRP A 297 -7.98 -0.46 35.46
C TRP A 297 -9.38 -0.30 36.02
N THR A 298 -9.66 -0.97 37.13
CA THR A 298 -10.83 -0.73 37.96
C THR A 298 -10.42 0.20 39.10
N VAL A 299 -11.12 1.31 39.28
CA VAL A 299 -10.89 2.21 40.41
C VAL A 299 -12.15 2.28 41.25
N MET A 300 -12.04 1.93 42.53
CA MET A 300 -13.05 2.18 43.54
C MET A 300 -12.78 3.54 44.17
N CYS A 301 -13.72 4.46 44.10
CA CYS A 301 -13.68 5.73 44.81
C CYS A 301 -14.56 5.63 46.06
N ILE A 302 -14.05 6.09 47.20
CA ILE A 302 -14.77 6.11 48.48
C ILE A 302 -14.71 7.54 49.04
N ALA A 303 -15.86 8.17 49.21
CA ALA A 303 -15.98 9.51 49.76
C ALA A 303 -16.79 9.46 51.06
N THR A 304 -16.27 10.01 52.15
CA THR A 304 -16.91 10.02 53.48
C THR A 304 -17.39 11.43 53.79
N MET A 305 -18.70 11.61 53.95
CA MET A 305 -19.36 12.86 54.31
C MET A 305 -19.06 13.22 55.78
N ARG A 306 -19.32 14.47 56.17
CA ARG A 306 -19.09 14.96 57.55
C ARG A 306 -19.92 14.22 58.60
N ASP A 307 -21.10 13.73 58.24
CA ASP A 307 -21.97 12.93 59.12
C ASP A 307 -21.49 11.46 59.28
N GLY A 308 -20.41 11.08 58.59
CA GLY A 308 -19.87 9.72 58.58
C GLY A 308 -20.44 8.83 57.47
N THR A 309 -21.43 9.31 56.70
CA THR A 309 -22.02 8.56 55.58
C THR A 309 -20.98 8.35 54.47
N LYS A 310 -20.84 7.12 53.99
CA LYS A 310 -19.88 6.76 52.95
C LYS A 310 -20.56 6.50 51.61
N HIS A 311 -20.13 7.22 50.58
CA HIS A 311 -20.47 6.96 49.18
C HIS A 311 -19.32 6.20 48.52
N HIS A 312 -19.66 5.19 47.73
CA HIS A 312 -18.69 4.43 46.96
C HIS A 312 -19.16 4.28 45.52
N ALA A 313 -18.22 4.31 44.58
CA ALA A 313 -18.48 4.02 43.18
C ALA A 313 -17.26 3.39 42.53
N GLU A 314 -17.50 2.46 41.62
CA GLU A 314 -16.44 1.85 40.82
C GLU A 314 -16.60 2.17 39.33
N ALA A 315 -15.46 2.21 38.63
CA ALA A 315 -15.42 2.29 37.18
C ALA A 315 -14.21 1.54 36.64
N THR A 316 -14.38 0.92 35.47
CA THR A 316 -13.33 0.17 34.79
C THR A 316 -13.04 0.80 33.43
N ARG A 317 -11.78 1.17 33.18
CA ARG A 317 -11.33 1.83 31.93
C ARG A 317 -9.93 1.37 31.52
N THR A 318 -9.56 1.65 30.28
CA THR A 318 -8.22 1.32 29.74
C THR A 318 -7.08 2.06 30.44
N ASN A 319 -7.36 3.21 31.08
CA ASN A 319 -6.37 3.92 31.87
C ASN A 319 -6.90 4.30 33.26
N LYS A 320 -5.98 4.30 34.25
CA LYS A 320 -6.29 4.59 35.65
C LYS A 320 -6.98 5.94 35.85
N LYS A 321 -6.56 6.98 35.13
CA LYS A 321 -7.10 8.34 35.29
C LYS A 321 -8.55 8.44 34.84
N ALA A 322 -8.90 7.84 33.71
CA ALA A 322 -10.27 7.76 33.21
C ALA A 322 -11.15 6.98 34.18
N ALA A 323 -10.69 5.83 34.68
CA ALA A 323 -11.40 5.07 35.71
C ALA A 323 -11.64 5.90 36.98
N SER A 324 -10.63 6.63 37.49
CA SER A 324 -10.78 7.53 38.64
C SER A 324 -11.79 8.65 38.39
N ASN A 325 -11.74 9.28 37.21
CA ASN A 325 -12.66 10.35 36.84
C ASN A 325 -14.11 9.86 36.77
N VAL A 326 -14.35 8.70 36.16
CA VAL A 326 -15.69 8.14 36.04
C VAL A 326 -16.23 7.70 37.41
N ALA A 327 -15.40 7.06 38.24
CA ALA A 327 -15.79 6.72 39.61
C ALA A 327 -16.15 7.98 40.42
N ALA A 328 -15.36 9.06 40.29
CA ALA A 328 -15.66 10.33 40.93
C ALA A 328 -16.96 10.98 40.40
N LEU A 329 -17.20 10.95 39.08
CA LEU A 329 -18.43 11.48 38.48
C LEU A 329 -19.68 10.80 39.05
N LYS A 330 -19.65 9.47 39.20
CA LYS A 330 -20.75 8.71 39.80
C LYS A 330 -21.04 9.15 41.24
N ILE A 331 -20.00 9.45 42.03
CA ILE A 331 -20.19 10.00 43.38
C ILE A 331 -20.74 11.42 43.30
N CYS A 332 -20.18 12.31 42.47
CA CYS A 332 -20.70 13.67 42.28
C CYS A 332 -22.20 13.66 41.98
N GLN A 333 -22.66 12.79 41.08
CA GLN A 333 -24.08 12.64 40.75
C GLN A 333 -24.90 12.16 41.95
N ALA A 334 -24.40 11.18 42.72
CA ALA A 334 -25.08 10.66 43.89
C ALA A 334 -25.21 11.69 45.03
N VAL A 335 -24.27 12.64 45.14
CA VAL A 335 -24.28 13.71 46.15
C VAL A 335 -24.82 15.05 45.63
N GLY A 336 -25.19 15.14 44.35
CA GLY A 336 -25.79 16.33 43.73
C GLY A 336 -24.82 17.47 43.38
N LEU A 337 -23.64 17.14 42.83
CA LEU A 337 -22.57 18.09 42.43
C LEU A 337 -22.40 18.33 40.93
#